data_AF-A0A3M2H058-F1
#
_entry.id   AF-A0A3M2H058-F1
#
_cell.length_a   1.000
_cell.length_b   1.000
_cell.length_c   1.000
_cell.angle_alpha   90.00
_cell.angle_beta   90.00
_cell.angle_gamma   90.00
#
_symmetry.space_group_name_H-M   'P 1'
#
loop_
_entity.id
_entity.type
_entity.pdbx_description
1 polymer ?
#
loop_
_entity_poly.entity_id
_entity_poly.type
_entity_poly.pdbx_seq_one_letter_code
_entity_poly.pdbx_strand_id
1 'polypeptide(L)'
;MEELDFHISQIASILGLAKPVGFMLSYELGDIWIDVYLEKVGEGWTGRTYTISVPKEKASKLRLIVESVGGSSEDVLSDSERAYASLSYEDWEQAGSALMNLL
;
A
#
# COMPACT_ATOMS: atom_id res chain seq x y z
N MET A 1 -11.35 -11.34 -9.25
CA MET A 1 -10.61 -11.90 -8.09
C MET A 1 -9.99 -13.26 -8.44
N GLU A 2 -10.73 -14.15 -9.11
CA GLU A 2 -10.14 -15.40 -9.66
C GLU A 2 -8.96 -15.13 -10.61
N GLU A 3 -9.07 -14.11 -11.47
CA GLU A 3 -7.96 -13.68 -12.36
C GLU A 3 -6.69 -13.30 -11.56
N LEU A 4 -6.84 -12.69 -10.39
CA LEU A 4 -5.71 -12.29 -9.56
C LEU A 4 -4.98 -13.52 -8.99
N ASP A 5 -5.73 -14.55 -8.61
CA ASP A 5 -5.11 -15.81 -8.15
C ASP A 5 -4.31 -16.50 -9.26
N PHE A 6 -4.87 -16.51 -10.48
CA PHE A 6 -4.17 -17.02 -11.64
C PHE A 6 -2.87 -16.25 -11.88
N HIS A 7 -2.92 -14.92 -11.94
CA HIS A 7 -1.75 -14.10 -12.24
C HIS A 7 -0.67 -14.17 -11.17
N ILE A 8 -1.03 -14.10 -9.87
CA ILE A 8 -0.06 -14.24 -8.78
C ILE A 8 0.59 -15.63 -8.81
N SER A 9 -0.18 -16.68 -9.09
CA SER A 9 0.36 -18.04 -9.21
C SER A 9 1.32 -18.19 -10.39
N GLN A 10 1.03 -17.56 -11.54
CA GLN A 10 1.94 -17.53 -12.68
C GLN A 10 3.25 -16.81 -12.35
N ILE A 11 3.18 -15.64 -11.70
CA ILE A 11 4.37 -14.89 -11.27
C ILE A 11 5.21 -15.75 -10.31
N ALA A 12 4.60 -16.33 -9.27
CA ALA A 12 5.29 -17.20 -8.33
C ALA A 12 5.97 -18.39 -9.02
N SER A 13 5.27 -19.03 -9.96
CA SER A 13 5.81 -20.15 -10.73
C SER A 13 7.01 -19.74 -11.60
N ILE A 14 6.92 -18.60 -12.29
CA ILE A 14 8.01 -18.08 -13.16
C ILE A 14 9.26 -17.78 -12.32
N LEU A 15 9.08 -17.29 -11.10
CA LEU A 15 10.16 -16.99 -10.17
C LEU A 15 10.66 -18.21 -9.39
N GLY A 16 10.08 -19.39 -9.60
CA GLY A 16 10.45 -20.61 -8.87
C GLY A 16 10.08 -20.59 -7.39
N LEU A 17 9.07 -19.82 -7.01
CA LEU A 17 8.60 -19.67 -5.63
C LEU A 17 7.52 -20.70 -5.29
N ALA A 18 7.41 -21.01 -3.99
CA ALA A 18 6.26 -21.73 -3.46
C ALA A 18 4.97 -20.92 -3.63
N LYS A 19 3.82 -21.60 -3.52
CA LYS A 19 2.51 -20.94 -3.59
C LYS A 19 2.39 -19.87 -2.49
N PRO A 20 2.20 -18.60 -2.84
CA PRO A 20 2.19 -17.52 -1.86
C PRO A 20 0.90 -17.53 -1.04
N VAL A 21 1.03 -17.17 0.25
CA VAL A 21 -0.08 -16.89 1.17
C VAL A 21 -0.30 -15.39 1.37
N GLY A 22 0.68 -14.57 0.97
CA GLY A 22 0.63 -13.12 0.91
C GLY A 22 1.29 -12.65 -0.37
N PHE A 23 0.82 -11.53 -0.93
CA PHE A 23 1.37 -10.92 -2.12
C PHE A 23 1.51 -9.42 -1.90
N MET A 24 2.68 -8.88 -2.23
CA MET A 24 2.96 -7.45 -2.13
C MET A 24 3.39 -6.94 -3.51
N LEU A 25 2.72 -5.90 -3.98
CA LEU A 25 3.12 -5.14 -5.16
C LEU A 25 3.67 -3.78 -4.70
N SER A 26 4.96 -3.56 -4.92
CA SER A 26 5.62 -2.28 -4.66
C SER A 26 5.80 -1.53 -5.97
N TYR A 27 5.42 -0.26 -6.01
CA TYR A 27 5.72 0.61 -7.14
C TYR A 27 6.13 2.01 -6.68
N GLU A 28 6.99 2.64 -7.48
CA GLU A 28 7.56 3.96 -7.20
C GLU A 28 6.96 5.00 -8.15
N LEU A 29 6.64 6.17 -7.61
CA LEU A 29 6.19 7.33 -8.37
C LEU A 29 6.93 8.57 -7.88
N GLY A 30 7.99 8.93 -8.59
CA GLY A 30 8.92 9.97 -8.13
C GLY A 30 9.67 9.51 -6.88
N ASP A 31 9.51 10.23 -5.78
CA ASP A 31 10.10 9.92 -4.46
C ASP A 31 9.15 9.17 -3.51
N ILE A 32 7.91 8.91 -3.97
CA ILE A 32 6.87 8.20 -3.23
C ILE A 32 6.94 6.72 -3.58
N TRP A 33 6.85 5.86 -2.56
CA TRP A 33 6.67 4.42 -2.74
C TRP A 33 5.28 4.04 -2.26
N ILE A 34 4.63 3.16 -3.02
CA ILE A 34 3.31 2.64 -2.68
C ILE A 34 3.40 1.11 -2.72
N ASP A 35 3.14 0.51 -1.56
CA ASP A 35 3.04 -0.94 -1.42
C ASP A 35 1.58 -1.34 -1.31
N VAL A 36 1.16 -2.33 -2.10
CA VAL A 36 -0.17 -2.93 -2.02
C VAL A 36 -0.02 -4.37 -1.54
N TYR A 37 -0.48 -4.62 -0.32
CA TYR A 37 -0.48 -5.95 0.27
C TYR A 37 -1.85 -6.63 0.12
N LEU A 38 -1.83 -7.93 -0.15
CA LEU A 38 -2.98 -8.82 -0.25
C LEU A 38 -2.69 -10.12 0.49
N GLU A 39 -3.69 -10.64 1.21
CA GLU A 39 -3.62 -11.93 1.88
C GLU A 39 -4.49 -12.98 1.18
N LYS A 40 -4.01 -14.21 1.12
CA LYS A 40 -4.76 -15.35 0.57
C LYS A 40 -5.59 -16.02 1.65
N VAL A 41 -6.91 -16.00 1.48
CA VAL A 41 -7.86 -16.79 2.27
C VAL A 41 -8.49 -17.89 1.41
N GLY A 42 -9.29 -18.76 2.02
CA GLY A 42 -9.91 -19.91 1.33
C GLY A 42 -10.73 -19.53 0.09
N GLU A 43 -11.31 -18.32 0.08
CA GLU A 43 -12.15 -17.80 -1.01
C GLU A 43 -11.38 -16.96 -2.05
N GLY A 44 -10.09 -16.71 -1.86
CA GLY A 44 -9.26 -15.89 -2.77
C GLY A 44 -8.39 -14.85 -2.06
N TRP A 45 -8.02 -13.79 -2.77
CA TRP A 45 -7.10 -12.74 -2.27
C TRP A 45 -7.85 -11.54 -1.68
N THR A 46 -7.74 -11.29 -0.38
CA THR A 46 -8.47 -10.21 0.31
C THR A 46 -7.52 -9.30 1.10
N GLY A 47 -8.08 -8.36 1.87
CA GLY A 47 -7.32 -7.56 2.84
C GLY A 47 -6.35 -6.59 2.17
N ARG A 48 -6.81 -5.85 1.16
CA ARG A 48 -6.00 -4.83 0.47
C ARG A 48 -5.58 -3.75 1.46
N THR A 49 -4.27 -3.70 1.73
CA THR A 49 -3.66 -2.63 2.52
C THR A 49 -2.70 -1.86 1.64
N TYR A 50 -2.79 -0.53 1.67
CA TYR A 50 -1.96 0.37 0.91
C TYR A 50 -1.01 1.08 1.86
N THR A 51 0.28 0.82 1.75
CA THR A 51 1.30 1.55 2.50
C THR A 51 1.92 2.62 1.61
N ILE A 52 1.76 3.88 2.00
CA ILE A 52 2.39 5.02 1.36
C ILE A 52 3.66 5.32 2.14
N SER A 53 4.78 5.42 1.43
CA SER A 53 6.04 5.89 1.98
C SER A 53 6.50 7.14 1.24
N VAL A 54 6.87 8.17 1.99
CA VAL A 54 7.39 9.44 1.45
C VAL A 54 8.69 9.84 2.14
N PRO A 55 9.54 10.68 1.53
CA PRO A 55 10.67 11.28 2.22
C PRO A 55 10.23 12.02 3.49
N LYS A 56 11.08 12.04 4.52
CA LYS A 56 10.74 12.56 5.84
C LYS A 56 10.27 14.02 5.83
N GLU A 57 10.79 14.84 4.92
CA GLU A 57 10.36 16.23 4.70
C GLU A 57 8.90 16.36 4.23
N LYS A 58 8.32 15.29 3.64
CA LYS A 58 6.91 15.22 3.24
C LYS A 58 6.00 14.59 4.31
N ALA A 59 6.52 14.22 5.49
CA ALA A 59 5.75 13.56 6.53
C ALA A 59 4.52 14.36 7.00
N SER A 60 4.61 15.70 7.05
CA SER A 60 3.48 16.56 7.40
C SER A 60 2.35 16.47 6.38
N LYS A 61 2.66 16.39 5.08
CA LYS A 61 1.66 16.18 4.04
C LYS A 61 1.00 14.81 4.15
N LEU A 62 1.78 13.77 4.47
CA LEU A 62 1.25 12.42 4.66
C LEU A 62 0.27 12.37 5.85
N ARG A 63 0.58 13.05 6.96
CA ARG A 63 -0.34 13.18 8.10
C ARG A 63 -1.67 13.83 7.72
N LEU A 64 -1.63 14.93 6.95
CA LEU A 64 -2.84 15.59 6.47
C LEU A 64 -3.73 14.67 5.62
N ILE A 65 -3.11 13.78 4.84
CA ILE A 65 -3.85 12.79 4.04
C ILE A 65 -4.52 11.76 4.94
N VAL A 66 -3.79 11.22 5.92
CA VAL A 66 -4.36 10.28 6.90
C VAL A 66 -5.51 10.93 7.68
N GLU A 67 -5.37 12.17 8.12
CA GLU A 67 -6.45 12.91 8.79
C GLU A 67 -7.65 13.16 7.87
N SER A 68 -7.42 13.40 6.57
CA SER A 68 -8.49 13.67 5.61
C SER A 68 -9.43 12.48 5.36
N VAL A 69 -8.95 11.27 5.61
CA VAL A 69 -9.75 10.02 5.53
C VAL A 69 -10.25 9.56 6.90
N GLY A 70 -10.11 10.40 7.94
CA GLY A 70 -10.58 10.12 9.28
C GLY A 70 -9.63 9.28 10.15
N GLY A 71 -8.40 9.01 9.69
CA GLY A 71 -7.35 8.36 10.46
C GLY A 71 -6.66 9.30 11.45
N SER A 72 -5.80 8.74 12.32
CA SER A 72 -5.00 9.53 13.27
C SER A 72 -3.65 9.87 12.65
N SER A 73 -3.18 11.12 12.81
CA SER A 73 -1.82 11.47 12.39
C SER A 73 -0.72 10.74 13.19
N GLU A 74 -1.07 10.13 14.33
CA GLU A 74 -0.20 9.22 15.09
C GLU A 74 0.02 7.88 14.38
N ASP A 75 -0.84 7.50 13.44
CA ASP A 75 -0.69 6.29 12.61
C ASP A 75 0.42 6.45 11.57
N VAL A 76 0.94 7.67 11.39
CA VAL A 76 2.09 7.95 10.53
C VAL A 76 3.39 7.66 11.28
N LEU A 77 4.00 6.54 10.93
CA LEU A 77 5.31 6.12 11.44
C LEU A 77 6.42 6.82 10.64
N SER A 78 7.62 6.92 11.22
CA SER A 78 8.78 7.44 10.49
C SER A 78 10.08 6.86 11.04
N ASP A 79 11.06 6.72 10.16
CA ASP A 79 12.45 6.39 10.51
C ASP A 79 13.37 7.61 10.26
N SER A 80 14.67 7.39 10.06
CA SER A 80 15.63 8.46 9.77
C SER A 80 15.38 9.17 8.43
N GLU A 81 14.83 8.48 7.43
CA GLU A 81 14.79 8.94 6.04
C GLU A 81 13.37 9.13 5.50
N ARG A 82 12.40 8.37 6.01
CA ARG A 82 11.05 8.30 5.43
C ARG A 82 9.95 8.30 6.49
N ALA A 83 8.75 8.63 6.03
CA ALA A 83 7.50 8.50 6.77
C ALA A 83 6.54 7.58 6.03
N TYR A 84 5.73 6.84 6.79
CA TYR A 84 4.91 5.73 6.30
C TYR A 84 3.51 5.81 6.89
N ALA A 85 2.50 5.49 6.08
CA ALA A 85 1.13 5.31 6.56
C ALA A 85 0.50 4.14 5.82
N SER A 86 -0.22 3.28 6.56
CA SER A 86 -0.96 2.16 5.98
C SER A 86 -2.46 2.48 6.01
N LEU A 87 -3.10 2.39 4.85
CA LEU A 87 -4.50 2.68 4.64
C LEU A 87 -5.25 1.41 4.23
N SER A 88 -6.51 1.30 4.65
CA SER A 88 -7.42 0.32 4.07
C SER A 88 -7.72 0.66 2.61
N TYR A 89 -8.32 -0.27 1.86
CA TYR A 89 -8.79 0.03 0.51
C TYR A 89 -9.81 1.17 0.47
N GLU A 90 -10.71 1.26 1.45
CA GLU A 90 -11.73 2.30 1.50
C GLU A 90 -11.11 3.68 1.73
N ASP A 91 -10.16 3.77 2.67
CA ASP A 91 -9.44 5.01 2.96
C ASP A 91 -8.54 5.41 1.78
N TRP A 92 -7.91 4.44 1.13
CA TRP A 92 -7.10 4.68 -0.07
C TRP A 92 -7.91 5.33 -1.20
N GLU A 93 -9.09 4.80 -1.50
CA GLU A 93 -9.96 5.35 -2.54
C GLU A 93 -10.40 6.79 -2.22
N GLN A 94 -10.65 7.10 -0.95
CA GLN A 94 -10.97 8.46 -0.50
C GLN A 94 -9.75 9.39 -0.59
N ALA A 95 -8.56 8.90 -0.24
CA ALA A 95 -7.31 9.63 -0.30
C ALA A 95 -6.83 9.94 -1.74
N GLY A 96 -7.33 9.22 -2.76
CA GLY A 96 -6.86 9.27 -4.15
C GLY A 96 -6.63 10.68 -4.71
N SER A 97 -7.54 11.62 -4.42
CA SER A 97 -7.41 13.01 -4.87
C SER A 97 -6.32 13.80 -4.11
N ALA A 98 -6.11 13.49 -2.84
CA ALA A 98 -5.12 14.13 -1.99
C ALA A 98 -3.71 13.56 -2.20
N LEU A 99 -3.59 12.29 -2.59
CA LEU A 99 -2.32 11.64 -2.94
C LEU A 99 -1.63 12.33 -4.13
N MET A 100 -2.40 12.85 -5.08
CA MET A 100 -1.85 13.65 -6.18
C MET A 100 -1.14 14.93 -5.71
N ASN A 101 -1.43 15.41 -4.49
CA ASN A 101 -0.76 16.58 -3.90
C ASN A 101 0.57 16.23 -3.19
N LEU A 102 0.91 14.94 -3.07
CA LEU A 102 2.22 14.48 -2.60
C LEU A 102 3.30 14.54 -3.69
N LEU A 103 2.87 14.43 -4.95
CA LEU A 103 3.70 14.58 -6.16
C LEU A 103 4.12 16.05 -6.34
#